data_AF-A0A9X3D8N5-F1
#
_entry.id   AF-A0A9X3D8N5-F1
#
_cell.length_a   1.000
_cell.length_b   1.000
_cell.length_c   1.000
_cell.angle_alpha   90.00
_cell.angle_beta   90.00
_cell.angle_gamma   90.00
#
_symmetry.space_group_name_H-M   'P 1'
#
loop_
_entity.id
_entity.type
_entity.pdbx_description
1 polymer ?
#
loop_
_entity_poly.entity_id
_entity_poly.type
_entity_poly.pdbx_seq_one_letter_code
_entity_poly.pdbx_strand_id
1 'polypeptide(L)'
;MRIILVSCGIAACGYGGWLLWELTPADRLSVVVWLAVGLFAHDAVLAPIALGVSWLLRDRLPVWWSRTLLIALGLTNVLILLALPVIAPRPADDQIANSTILDRNFGLGLTIVLLAVWVTVVGAAVWLRRGGESLRPVPDPALFTPPAP
;
A
#
# COMPACT_ATOMS: atom_id res chain seq x y z
N MET A 1 22.29 -10.67 3.49
CA MET A 1 21.04 -9.94 3.18
C MET A 1 21.11 -9.14 1.88
N ARG A 2 21.99 -8.12 1.76
CA ARG A 2 22.03 -7.22 0.59
C ARG A 2 22.27 -7.93 -0.75
N ILE A 3 23.23 -8.86 -0.81
CA ILE A 3 23.53 -9.62 -2.04
C ILE A 3 22.32 -10.45 -2.48
N ILE A 4 21.61 -11.08 -1.53
CA ILE A 4 20.42 -11.89 -1.80
C ILE A 4 19.29 -11.03 -2.39
N LEU A 5 19.06 -9.83 -1.84
CA LEU A 5 18.05 -8.91 -2.36
C LEU A 5 18.40 -8.43 -3.77
N VAL A 6 19.68 -8.10 -4.00
CA VAL A 6 20.15 -7.67 -5.33
C VAL A 6 20.03 -8.81 -6.34
N SER A 7 20.47 -10.02 -5.98
CA SER A 7 20.39 -11.18 -6.89
C SER A 7 18.94 -11.55 -7.20
N CYS A 8 18.05 -11.49 -6.19
CA CYS A 8 16.63 -11.73 -6.39
C CYS A 8 15.99 -10.68 -7.29
N GLY A 9 16.33 -9.40 -7.10
CA GLY A 9 15.87 -8.31 -7.95
C GLY A 9 16.33 -8.46 -9.40
N ILE A 10 17.61 -8.76 -9.61
CA ILE A 10 18.16 -9.00 -10.96
C ILE A 10 17.47 -10.21 -11.61
N ALA A 11 17.29 -11.31 -10.88
CA ALA A 11 16.59 -12.49 -11.38
C ALA A 11 15.14 -12.18 -11.76
N ALA A 12 14.41 -11.42 -10.94
CA ALA A 12 13.05 -10.99 -11.22
C ALA A 12 12.96 -10.09 -12.47
N CYS A 13 13.87 -9.10 -12.59
CA CYS A 13 13.94 -8.25 -13.78
C CYS A 13 14.28 -9.04 -15.05
N GLY A 14 15.25 -9.96 -14.97
CA GLY A 14 15.63 -10.82 -16.09
C GLY A 14 14.48 -11.73 -16.53
N TYR A 15 13.81 -12.38 -15.57
CA TYR A 15 12.66 -13.24 -15.85
C TYR A 15 11.47 -12.46 -16.41
N GLY A 16 11.13 -11.30 -15.83
CA GLY A 16 10.07 -10.44 -16.34
C GLY A 16 10.38 -9.90 -17.74
N GLY A 17 11.63 -9.52 -18.01
CA GLY A 17 12.08 -9.09 -19.33
C GLY A 17 12.01 -10.20 -20.38
N TRP A 18 12.35 -11.43 -19.99
CA TRP A 18 12.19 -12.61 -20.84
C TRP A 18 10.71 -12.86 -21.18
N LEU A 19 9.83 -12.82 -20.18
CA LEU A 19 8.38 -12.99 -20.37
C LEU A 19 7.77 -11.92 -21.28
N LEU A 20 8.21 -10.66 -21.14
CA LEU A 20 7.82 -9.55 -22.02
C LEU A 20 8.24 -9.77 -23.48
N TRP A 21 9.34 -10.48 -23.71
CA TRP A 21 9.84 -10.76 -25.06
C TRP A 21 8.99 -11.77 -25.81
N GLU A 22 8.31 -12.66 -25.09
CA GLU A 22 7.39 -13.66 -25.66
C GLU A 22 6.02 -13.06 -26.02
N LEU A 23 5.69 -11.88 -25.50
CA LEU A 23 4.45 -11.18 -25.81
C LEU A 23 4.46 -10.59 -27.23
N THR A 24 3.26 -10.43 -27.78
CA THR A 24 3.05 -9.68 -29.03
C THR A 24 3.54 -8.23 -28.88
N PRO A 25 3.94 -7.55 -29.98
CA PRO A 25 4.41 -6.16 -29.89
C PRO A 25 3.40 -5.21 -29.24
N ALA A 26 2.10 -5.43 -29.49
CA ALA A 26 1.02 -4.62 -28.91
C ALA A 26 0.91 -4.83 -27.40
N ASP A 27 0.87 -6.08 -26.94
CA ASP A 27 0.78 -6.41 -25.51
C ASP A 27 2.02 -5.93 -24.75
N ARG A 28 3.20 -6.12 -25.34
CA ARG A 28 4.46 -5.62 -24.78
C ARG A 28 4.44 -4.11 -24.59
N LEU A 29 4.01 -3.36 -25.59
CA LEU A 29 3.88 -1.91 -25.49
C LEU A 29 2.87 -1.52 -24.41
N SER A 30 1.72 -2.20 -24.36
CA SER A 30 0.70 -1.98 -23.33
C SER A 30 1.28 -2.16 -21.92
N VAL A 31 2.02 -3.24 -21.66
CA VAL A 31 2.65 -3.48 -20.36
C VAL A 31 3.69 -2.40 -20.04
N VAL A 32 4.55 -2.02 -21.00
CA VAL A 32 5.57 -0.97 -20.78
C VAL A 32 4.93 0.37 -20.46
N VAL A 33 3.89 0.76 -21.21
CA VAL A 33 3.12 1.98 -20.96
C VAL A 33 2.47 1.91 -19.58
N TRP A 34 1.89 0.77 -19.20
CA TRP A 34 1.25 0.61 -17.91
C TRP A 34 2.24 0.70 -16.74
N LEU A 35 3.42 0.08 -16.87
CA LEU A 35 4.48 0.19 -15.87
C LEU A 35 4.96 1.63 -15.72
N ALA A 36 5.15 2.36 -16.83
CA ALA A 36 5.58 3.75 -16.79
C ALA A 36 4.50 4.66 -16.20
N VAL A 37 3.29 4.64 -16.77
CA VAL A 37 2.17 5.50 -16.34
C VAL A 37 1.76 5.16 -14.91
N GLY A 38 1.70 3.89 -14.54
CA GLY A 38 1.41 3.44 -13.18
C GLY A 38 2.44 3.94 -12.18
N LEU A 39 3.74 3.84 -12.50
CA LEU A 39 4.81 4.38 -11.65
C LEU A 39 4.68 5.89 -11.47
N PHE A 40 4.48 6.64 -12.56
CA PHE A 40 4.29 8.09 -12.49
C PHE A 40 3.03 8.46 -11.69
N ALA A 41 1.90 7.79 -11.92
CA ALA A 41 0.68 8.00 -11.16
C ALA A 41 0.88 7.73 -9.66
N HIS A 42 1.59 6.65 -9.32
CA HIS A 42 1.87 6.31 -7.93
C HIS A 42 2.77 7.35 -7.25
N ASP A 43 3.95 7.62 -7.82
CA ASP A 43 5.00 8.40 -7.14
C ASP A 43 4.78 9.90 -7.24
N ALA A 44 4.31 10.39 -8.38
CA ALA A 44 4.15 11.83 -8.62
C ALA A 44 2.79 12.37 -8.17
N VAL A 45 1.77 11.51 -8.02
CA VAL A 45 0.40 11.95 -7.71
C VAL A 45 -0.11 11.33 -6.41
N LEU A 46 -0.21 10.00 -6.36
CA LEU A 46 -0.86 9.31 -5.25
C LEU A 46 -0.06 9.43 -3.94
N ALA A 47 1.26 9.30 -3.99
CA ALA A 47 2.12 9.44 -2.81
C ALA A 47 2.07 10.87 -2.22
N PRO A 48 2.19 11.96 -3.01
CA PRO A 48 1.97 13.33 -2.52
C PRO A 48 0.58 13.56 -1.93
N ILE A 49 -0.48 12.99 -2.53
CA ILE A 49 -1.84 13.10 -1.99
C ILE A 49 -1.94 12.42 -0.62
N ALA A 50 -1.46 11.18 -0.49
CA ALA A 50 -1.47 10.46 0.77
C ALA A 50 -0.68 11.21 1.87
N LEU A 51 0.48 11.76 1.49
CA LEU A 51 1.30 12.57 2.38
C LEU A 51 0.57 13.87 2.78
N GLY A 52 0.00 14.58 1.82
CA GLY A 52 -0.72 15.84 2.03
C GLY A 52 -1.94 15.68 2.93
N VAL A 53 -2.74 14.64 2.72
CA VAL A 53 -3.89 14.30 3.59
C VAL A 53 -3.42 13.98 5.01
N SER A 54 -2.41 13.12 5.15
CA SER A 54 -1.88 12.72 6.45
C SER A 54 -1.24 13.88 7.21
N TRP A 55 -0.64 14.82 6.48
CA TRP A 55 -0.05 16.05 7.02
C TRP A 55 -1.13 17.04 7.45
N LEU A 56 -2.15 17.28 6.63
CA LEU A 56 -3.23 18.22 6.94
C LEU A 56 -4.03 17.80 8.19
N LEU A 57 -4.20 16.50 8.39
CA LEU A 57 -4.91 15.94 9.54
C LEU A 57 -4.03 15.75 10.78
N ARG A 58 -2.71 15.99 10.69
CA ARG A 58 -1.76 15.69 11.77
C ARG A 58 -2.06 16.48 13.05
N ASP A 59 -2.53 17.71 12.92
CA ASP A 59 -2.76 18.62 14.05
C ASP A 59 -4.17 18.45 14.64
N ARG A 60 -5.06 17.74 13.93
CA ARG A 60 -6.43 17.44 14.38
C ARG A 60 -6.57 16.05 15.00
N LEU A 61 -5.58 15.20 14.83
CA LEU A 61 -5.58 13.83 15.31
C LEU A 61 -4.43 13.59 16.29
N PRO A 62 -4.55 12.59 17.18
CA PRO A 62 -3.42 12.16 18.00
C PRO A 62 -2.19 11.80 17.14
N VAL A 63 -0.98 12.10 17.60
CA VAL A 63 0.29 11.97 16.86
C VAL A 63 0.48 10.62 16.13
N TRP A 64 -0.03 9.53 16.70
CA TRP A 64 0.09 8.19 16.11
C TRP A 64 -0.82 7.96 14.89
N TRP A 65 -1.95 8.67 14.79
CA TRP A 65 -2.90 8.53 13.68
C TRP A 65 -2.32 9.00 12.35
N SER A 66 -1.43 9.99 12.34
CA SER A 66 -0.83 10.48 11.09
C SER A 66 -0.03 9.39 10.39
N ARG A 67 0.69 8.53 11.13
CA ARG A 67 1.40 7.37 10.56
C ARG A 67 0.44 6.29 10.08
N THR A 68 -0.58 5.97 10.87
CA THR A 68 -1.63 5.01 10.51
C THR A 68 -2.33 5.41 9.21
N LEU A 69 -2.70 6.68 9.07
CA LEU A 69 -3.33 7.24 7.87
C LEU A 69 -2.41 7.13 6.65
N LEU A 70 -1.14 7.51 6.79
CA LEU A 70 -0.19 7.44 5.68
C LEU A 70 -0.04 6.02 5.14
N ILE A 71 0.06 5.03 6.02
CA ILE A 71 0.16 3.62 5.65
C ILE A 71 -1.12 3.13 4.98
N ALA A 72 -2.29 3.40 5.59
CA ALA A 72 -3.57 2.95 5.06
C ALA A 72 -3.89 3.57 3.70
N LEU A 73 -3.60 4.87 3.53
CA LEU A 73 -3.77 5.58 2.25
C LEU A 73 -2.78 5.09 1.20
N GLY A 74 -1.52 4.84 1.56
CA GLY A 74 -0.53 4.27 0.63
C GLY A 74 -0.97 2.91 0.09
N LEU A 75 -1.44 2.01 0.96
CA LEU A 75 -1.97 0.70 0.55
C LEU A 75 -3.24 0.84 -0.31
N THR A 76 -4.14 1.74 0.08
CA THR A 76 -5.37 2.05 -0.68
C THR A 76 -5.03 2.52 -2.11
N ASN A 77 -4.06 3.43 -2.24
CA ASN A 77 -3.62 3.96 -3.53
C ASN A 77 -3.09 2.85 -4.46
N VAL A 78 -2.24 1.96 -3.95
CA VAL A 78 -1.70 0.82 -4.71
C VAL A 78 -2.83 -0.10 -5.16
N LEU A 79 -3.77 -0.43 -4.27
CA LEU A 79 -4.89 -1.32 -4.58
C LEU A 79 -5.82 -0.73 -5.63
N ILE A 80 -6.16 0.55 -5.53
CA ILE A 80 -6.98 1.25 -6.53
C ILE A 80 -6.25 1.27 -7.87
N LEU A 81 -4.97 1.65 -7.90
CA LEU A 81 -4.18 1.71 -9.13
C LEU A 81 -4.09 0.35 -9.83
N LEU A 82 -3.84 -0.74 -9.07
CA LEU A 82 -3.84 -2.10 -9.63
C LEU A 82 -5.22 -2.56 -10.12
N ALA A 83 -6.30 -2.11 -9.48
CA ALA A 83 -7.65 -2.51 -9.84
C ALA A 83 -8.20 -1.73 -11.05
N LEU A 84 -7.62 -0.57 -11.38
CA LEU A 84 -8.09 0.28 -12.48
C LEU A 84 -8.26 -0.45 -13.82
N PRO A 85 -7.30 -1.26 -14.32
CA PRO A 85 -7.43 -1.93 -15.62
C PRO A 85 -8.57 -2.95 -15.67
N VAL A 86 -9.02 -3.39 -14.50
CA VAL A 86 -10.02 -4.44 -14.36
C VAL A 86 -11.40 -3.84 -14.14
N ILE A 87 -11.49 -2.74 -13.38
CA ILE A 87 -12.75 -2.07 -13.03
C ILE A 87 -13.12 -0.99 -14.05
N ALA A 88 -12.15 -0.36 -14.72
CA ALA A 88 -12.41 0.65 -15.72
C ALA A 88 -13.22 0.08 -16.90
N PRO A 89 -14.17 0.83 -17.48
CA PRO A 89 -14.91 0.39 -18.65
C PRO A 89 -13.97 0.01 -19.78
N ARG A 90 -14.16 -1.19 -20.35
CA ARG A 90 -13.43 -1.60 -21.54
C ARG A 90 -14.04 -0.95 -22.79
N PRO A 91 -13.22 -0.68 -23.83
CA PRO A 91 -13.73 -0.35 -25.16
C PRO A 91 -14.73 -1.41 -25.64
N ALA A 92 -15.77 -1.00 -26.37
CA ALA A 92 -16.88 -1.88 -26.78
C ALA A 92 -16.46 -3.01 -27.75
N ASP A 93 -15.28 -2.88 -28.34
CA ASP A 93 -14.61 -3.75 -29.30
C ASP A 93 -13.67 -4.78 -28.66
N ASP A 94 -13.43 -4.69 -27.34
CA ASP A 94 -12.54 -5.59 -26.60
C ASP A 94 -13.26 -6.90 -26.24
N GLN A 95 -13.17 -7.91 -27.13
CA GLN A 95 -13.76 -9.23 -26.92
C GLN A 95 -13.01 -9.99 -25.82
N ILE A 96 -13.76 -10.38 -24.79
CA ILE A 96 -13.20 -10.99 -23.59
C ILE A 96 -12.72 -12.40 -23.91
N ALA A 97 -11.40 -12.58 -23.95
CA ALA A 97 -10.76 -13.86 -24.27
C ALA A 97 -10.93 -14.93 -23.17
N ASN A 98 -11.46 -14.60 -21.99
CA ASN A 98 -11.61 -15.54 -20.87
C ASN A 98 -12.94 -15.37 -20.11
N SER A 99 -13.82 -16.36 -20.26
CA SER A 99 -15.12 -16.44 -19.60
C SER A 99 -15.05 -16.53 -18.06
N THR A 100 -13.91 -16.93 -17.48
CA THR A 100 -13.74 -17.01 -16.01
C THR A 100 -13.59 -15.63 -15.35
N ILE A 101 -13.22 -14.61 -16.14
CA ILE A 101 -13.04 -13.21 -15.69
C ILE A 101 -14.36 -12.42 -15.78
N LEU A 102 -15.29 -12.86 -16.63
CA LEU A 102 -16.49 -12.13 -17.03
C LEU A 102 -17.49 -11.87 -15.90
N ASP A 103 -17.61 -12.80 -14.94
CA ASP A 103 -18.69 -12.78 -13.94
C ASP A 103 -18.28 -12.26 -12.56
N ARG A 104 -17.02 -11.83 -12.38
CA ARG A 104 -16.55 -11.40 -11.06
C ARG A 104 -16.89 -9.95 -10.80
N ASN A 105 -17.58 -9.70 -9.68
CA ASN A 105 -17.78 -8.35 -9.17
C ASN A 105 -16.48 -7.80 -8.56
N PHE A 106 -15.60 -7.25 -9.41
CA PHE A 106 -14.32 -6.68 -9.00
C PHE A 106 -14.47 -5.46 -8.07
N GLY A 107 -15.56 -4.70 -8.21
CA GLY A 107 -15.86 -3.60 -7.29
C GLY A 107 -16.11 -4.09 -5.86
N LEU A 108 -16.87 -5.17 -5.69
CA LEU A 108 -17.10 -5.82 -4.40
C LEU A 108 -15.79 -6.42 -3.85
N GLY A 109 -15.01 -7.08 -4.69
CA GLY A 109 -13.69 -7.62 -4.29
C GLY A 109 -12.74 -6.53 -3.78
N LEU A 110 -12.62 -5.42 -4.52
CA LEU A 110 -11.80 -4.28 -4.12
C LEU A 110 -12.29 -3.69 -2.79
N THR A 111 -13.61 -3.51 -2.64
CA THR A 111 -14.21 -2.97 -1.42
C THR A 111 -13.86 -3.84 -0.20
N ILE A 112 -13.98 -5.16 -0.32
CA ILE A 112 -13.63 -6.09 0.76
C ILE A 112 -12.15 -5.97 1.14
N VAL A 113 -11.25 -5.92 0.15
CA VAL A 113 -9.81 -5.82 0.42
C VAL A 113 -9.45 -4.48 1.06
N LEU A 114 -10.06 -3.37 0.62
CA LEU A 114 -9.87 -2.07 1.25
C LEU A 114 -10.34 -2.07 2.70
N LEU A 115 -11.52 -2.63 2.98
CA LEU A 115 -12.01 -2.78 4.36
C LEU A 115 -11.04 -3.61 5.20
N ALA A 116 -10.55 -4.73 4.68
CA ALA A 116 -9.57 -5.57 5.37
C ALA A 116 -8.29 -4.79 5.69
N VAL A 117 -7.74 -4.04 4.72
CA VAL A 117 -6.55 -3.19 4.92
C VAL A 117 -6.77 -2.19 6.06
N TRP A 118 -7.89 -1.45 6.03
CA TRP A 118 -8.17 -0.46 7.06
C TRP A 118 -8.35 -1.09 8.44
N VAL A 119 -9.08 -2.20 8.53
CA VAL A 119 -9.24 -2.96 9.78
C VAL A 119 -7.89 -3.44 10.31
N THR A 120 -7.03 -3.99 9.45
CA THR A 120 -5.71 -4.48 9.86
C THR A 120 -4.80 -3.34 10.32
N VAL A 121 -4.70 -2.25 9.56
CA VAL A 121 -3.80 -1.13 9.88
C VAL A 121 -4.24 -0.42 11.16
N VAL A 122 -5.54 -0.14 11.30
CA VAL A 122 -6.09 0.47 12.52
C VAL A 122 -6.00 -0.49 13.70
N GLY A 123 -6.33 -1.77 13.50
CA GLY A 123 -6.23 -2.81 14.54
C GLY A 123 -4.81 -2.97 15.06
N ALA A 124 -3.82 -3.03 14.17
CA ALA A 124 -2.41 -3.08 14.53
C ALA A 124 -1.97 -1.82 15.30
N ALA A 125 -2.40 -0.63 14.85
CA ALA A 125 -2.09 0.62 15.54
C ALA A 125 -2.67 0.64 16.97
N VAL A 126 -3.92 0.18 17.16
CA VAL A 126 -4.55 0.08 18.48
C VAL A 126 -3.85 -0.96 19.36
N TRP A 127 -3.49 -2.13 18.81
CA TRP A 127 -2.81 -3.19 19.54
C TRP A 127 -1.44 -2.75 20.06
N LEU A 128 -0.63 -2.12 19.20
CA LEU A 128 0.69 -1.61 19.58
C LEU A 128 0.63 -0.55 20.68
N ARG A 129 -0.43 0.25 20.73
CA ARG A 129 -0.62 1.24 21.81
C ARG A 129 -0.93 0.59 23.15
N ARG A 130 -1.80 -0.42 23.17
CA ARG A 130 -2.14 -1.16 24.39
C ARG A 130 -0.91 -1.86 24.99
N GLY A 131 -0.03 -2.40 24.13
CA GLY A 131 1.22 -3.03 24.58
C GLY A 131 2.23 -2.04 25.17
N GLY A 132 2.30 -0.82 24.63
CA GLY A 132 3.23 0.22 25.11
C GLY A 132 2.88 0.81 26.48
N GLU A 133 1.60 0.85 26.86
CA GLU A 133 1.19 1.30 28.21
C GLU A 133 1.56 0.29 29.30
N SER A 134 1.57 -1.02 28.98
CA SER A 134 1.92 -2.07 29.94
C SER A 134 3.43 -2.12 30.28
N LEU A 135 4.28 -1.45 29.50
CA LEU A 135 5.74 -1.47 29.64
C LEU A 135 6.32 -0.17 30.23
N ARG A 136 5.49 0.80 30.60
CA ARG A 136 5.98 2.01 31.27
C ARG A 136 6.44 1.65 32.69
N PRO A 137 7.73 1.82 33.03
CA PRO A 137 8.18 1.65 34.41
C PRO A 137 7.39 2.61 35.29
N VAL A 138 6.82 2.11 36.39
CA VAL A 138 6.31 2.97 37.45
C VAL A 138 7.48 3.86 37.89
N PRO A 139 7.33 5.20 37.90
CA PRO A 139 8.40 6.09 38.35
C PRO A 139 8.86 5.64 39.74
N ASP A 140 10.16 5.37 39.88
CA ASP A 140 10.72 4.93 41.14
C ASP A 140 10.46 6.03 42.20
N PRO A 141 9.68 5.75 43.26
CA PRO A 141 9.41 6.72 44.31
C PRO A 141 10.71 7.23 44.98
N ALA A 142 11.82 6.49 44.89
CA ALA A 142 13.13 6.93 45.37
C ALA A 142 13.72 8.12 44.59
N LEU A 143 13.26 8.39 43.36
CA LEU A 143 13.66 9.59 42.61
C LEU A 143 12.96 10.87 43.10
N PHE A 144 11.93 10.74 43.94
CA PHE A 144 11.16 11.86 44.48
C PHE A 144 11.37 12.08 45.98
N THR A 145 12.20 11.27 46.65
CA THR A 145 12.57 11.52 48.04
C THR A 145 13.66 12.60 48.11
N PRO A 146 13.41 13.75 48.76
CA PRO A 146 14.47 14.73 49.01
C PRO A 146 15.56 14.11 49.91
N PRO A 147 16.83 14.53 49.76
CA PRO A 147 17.90 14.02 50.61
C PRO A 147 17.56 14.30 52.08
N ALA A 148 17.75 13.28 52.94
CA ALA A 148 17.57 13.42 54.37
C ALA A 148 18.49 14.54 54.91
N PRO A 149 18.02 15.35 55.87
CA PRO A 149 18.75 16.51 56.40
C PRO A 149 20.02 16.13 57.16
#